data_AF-A0AAU4EIA3-F1
#
_entry.id   AF-A0AAU4EIA3-F1
#
_cell.length_a   1.000
_cell.length_b   1.000
_cell.length_c   1.000
_cell.angle_alpha   90.00
_cell.angle_beta   90.00
_cell.angle_gamma   90.00
#
_symmetry.space_group_name_H-M   'P 1'
#
loop_
_entity.id
_entity.type
_entity.pdbx_description
1 polymer ?
#
loop_
_entity_poly.entity_id
_entity_poly.type
_entity_poly.pdbx_seq_one_letter_code
_entity_poly.pdbx_strand_id
1 'polypeptide(L)'
;MIAEAGGSAHLFGASSGGALALEAAAAGSAIDTIAVWEVPYAVGDDIRPRFEEYIADTRRAFDAGRDEEVLELFMRLSGASDDNIADRKAAGKQTSHWADSVALAPTLVHDSVFHNRYQLPTDRLATVTQPVLVTTGGPITVPYMAGLPSDFFDRAADELGSAIRPAGTRWRQRHKACRRLPGRVHSCVRLCSRASTSGSWRDISKTSVR
;
A
#
# COMPACT_ATOMS: atom_id res chain seq x y z
N MET A 1 9.95 18.44 3.33
CA MET A 1 10.47 17.10 3.71
C MET A 1 11.65 16.65 2.85
N ILE A 2 11.53 16.51 1.52
CA ILE A 2 12.70 16.15 0.68
C ILE A 2 13.81 17.22 0.72
N ALA A 3 13.44 18.50 0.64
CA ALA A 3 14.41 19.60 0.79
C ALA A 3 15.14 19.54 2.15
N GLU A 4 14.39 19.32 3.24
CA GLU A 4 14.93 19.13 4.60
C GLU A 4 15.83 17.90 4.72
N ALA A 5 15.61 16.88 3.89
CA ALA A 5 16.42 15.65 3.86
C ALA A 5 17.73 15.80 3.06
N GLY A 6 18.07 17.00 2.59
CA GLY A 6 19.30 17.27 1.84
C GLY A 6 19.11 17.34 0.33
N GLY A 7 17.88 17.45 -0.17
CA GLY A 7 17.56 17.74 -1.57
C GLY A 7 17.19 16.52 -2.41
N SER A 8 17.46 15.29 -1.95
CA SER A 8 16.91 14.05 -2.50
C SER A 8 16.61 13.04 -1.38
N ALA A 9 15.79 12.03 -1.68
CA ALA A 9 15.46 10.99 -0.70
C ALA A 9 15.21 9.61 -1.33
N HIS A 10 15.47 8.57 -0.55
CA HIS A 10 14.95 7.22 -0.78
C HIS A 10 13.62 7.09 -0.04
N LEU A 11 12.56 6.68 -0.74
CA LEU A 11 11.23 6.57 -0.15
C LEU A 11 10.85 5.12 0.14
N PHE A 12 10.25 4.90 1.29
CA PHE A 12 9.46 3.71 1.59
C PHE A 12 8.02 4.14 1.89
N GLY A 13 7.05 3.46 1.27
CA GLY A 13 5.63 3.71 1.51
C GLY A 13 4.86 2.40 1.66
N ALA A 14 4.15 2.24 2.78
CA ALA A 14 3.22 1.15 2.99
C ALA A 14 1.79 1.59 2.72
N SER A 15 0.95 0.68 2.22
CA SER A 15 -0.46 0.95 1.95
C SER A 15 -0.65 2.19 1.04
N SER A 16 -1.59 3.09 1.35
CA SER A 16 -1.82 4.34 0.64
C SER A 16 -0.59 5.26 0.61
N GLY A 17 0.31 5.18 1.60
CA GLY A 17 1.60 5.87 1.58
C GLY A 17 2.52 5.41 0.43
N GLY A 18 2.38 4.16 -0.03
CA GLY A 18 3.07 3.67 -1.22
C GLY A 18 2.55 4.33 -2.50
N ALA A 19 1.24 4.50 -2.63
CA ALA A 19 0.65 5.25 -3.75
C ALA A 19 1.10 6.71 -3.75
N LEU A 20 1.13 7.36 -2.58
CA LEU A 20 1.62 8.73 -2.45
C LEU A 20 3.09 8.86 -2.89
N ALA A 21 3.95 7.91 -2.52
CA ALA A 21 5.36 7.91 -2.94
C ALA A 21 5.52 7.78 -4.48
N LEU A 22 4.67 6.96 -5.10
CA LEU A 22 4.66 6.76 -6.55
C LEU A 22 4.13 8.00 -7.30
N GLU A 23 3.06 8.60 -6.80
CA GLU A 23 2.50 9.85 -7.33
C GLU A 23 3.51 11.01 -7.21
N ALA A 24 4.22 11.10 -6.08
CA ALA A 24 5.29 12.09 -5.90
C ALA A 24 6.42 11.92 -6.93
N ALA A 25 6.78 10.67 -7.25
CA ALA A 25 7.78 10.37 -8.27
C ALA A 25 7.30 10.68 -9.69
N ALA A 26 6.05 10.32 -10.02
CA ALA A 26 5.42 10.67 -11.29
C ALA A 26 5.29 12.19 -11.49
N ALA A 27 5.13 12.94 -10.39
CA ALA A 27 5.14 14.40 -10.38
C ALA A 27 6.55 15.02 -10.46
N GLY A 28 7.62 14.22 -10.52
CA GLY A 28 9.00 14.69 -10.69
C GLY A 28 9.71 15.12 -9.40
N SER A 29 9.24 14.66 -8.24
CA SER A 29 9.95 14.92 -6.97
C SER A 29 11.35 14.31 -6.98
N ALA A 30 12.30 14.96 -6.29
CA ALA A 30 13.68 14.50 -6.18
C ALA A 30 13.81 13.23 -5.31
N ILE A 31 13.57 12.08 -5.94
CA ILE A 31 13.53 10.76 -5.32
C ILE A 31 14.55 9.86 -6.02
N ASP A 32 15.41 9.21 -5.24
CA ASP A 32 16.48 8.36 -5.76
C ASP A 32 16.00 6.93 -6.01
N THR A 33 15.27 6.34 -5.05
CA THR A 33 14.67 5.01 -5.16
C THR A 33 13.39 4.92 -4.34
N ILE A 34 12.48 4.02 -4.73
CA ILE A 34 11.20 3.81 -4.05
C ILE A 34 11.08 2.34 -3.65
N ALA A 35 10.58 2.08 -2.46
CA ALA A 35 10.08 0.77 -2.04
C ALA A 35 8.63 0.91 -1.56
N VAL A 36 7.74 0.04 -2.03
CA VAL A 36 6.33 0.05 -1.62
C VAL A 36 5.89 -1.30 -1.09
N TRP A 37 5.05 -1.28 -0.07
CA TRP A 37 4.49 -2.47 0.58
C TRP A 37 2.95 -2.45 0.52
N GLU A 38 2.35 -3.48 -0.06
CA GLU A 38 0.90 -3.74 -0.05
C GLU A 38 0.05 -2.51 -0.41
N VAL A 39 0.32 -1.90 -1.57
CA VAL A 39 -0.41 -0.72 -2.04
C VAL A 39 -1.82 -1.13 -2.48
N PRO A 40 -2.90 -0.61 -1.87
CA PRO A 40 -4.26 -1.12 -2.06
C PRO A 40 -4.95 -0.58 -3.33
N TYR A 41 -4.43 -0.88 -4.52
CA TYR A 41 -5.19 -0.67 -5.75
C TYR A 41 -6.26 -1.76 -5.91
N ALA A 42 -7.52 -1.38 -6.07
CA ALA A 42 -8.65 -2.31 -6.21
C ALA A 42 -8.74 -2.89 -7.64
N VAL A 43 -7.72 -3.65 -8.03
CA VAL A 43 -7.62 -4.30 -9.36
C VAL A 43 -8.62 -5.46 -9.46
N GLY A 44 -9.55 -5.36 -10.41
CA GLY A 44 -10.55 -6.39 -10.71
C GLY A 44 -12.00 -5.91 -10.54
N ASP A 45 -12.87 -6.39 -11.42
CA ASP A 45 -14.30 -6.05 -11.43
C ASP A 45 -15.06 -6.64 -10.23
N ASP A 46 -14.49 -7.67 -9.59
CA ASP A 46 -15.04 -8.33 -8.39
C ASP A 46 -14.96 -7.43 -7.14
N ILE A 47 -13.94 -6.58 -7.05
CA ILE A 47 -13.70 -5.74 -5.87
C ILE A 47 -14.07 -4.27 -6.10
N ARG A 48 -14.12 -3.83 -7.37
CA ARG A 48 -14.37 -2.44 -7.74
C ARG A 48 -15.68 -1.85 -7.18
N PRO A 49 -16.85 -2.51 -7.32
CA PRO A 49 -18.11 -1.96 -6.81
C PRO A 49 -18.08 -1.67 -5.30
N ARG A 50 -17.44 -2.55 -4.53
CA ARG A 50 -17.31 -2.39 -3.07
C ARG A 50 -16.47 -1.18 -2.68
N PHE A 51 -15.40 -0.89 -3.43
CA PHE A 51 -14.60 0.31 -3.20
C PHE A 51 -15.37 1.59 -3.58
N GLU A 52 -16.16 1.57 -4.65
CA GLU A 52 -16.99 2.73 -5.03
C GLU A 52 -18.08 3.01 -3.98
N GLU A 53 -18.72 1.98 -3.44
CA GLU A 53 -19.66 2.07 -2.31
C GLU A 53 -18.97 2.63 -1.07
N TYR A 54 -17.82 2.06 -0.67
CA TYR A 54 -17.03 2.56 0.45
C TYR A 54 -16.66 4.04 0.32
N ILE A 55 -16.23 4.48 -0.87
CA ILE A 55 -15.89 5.89 -1.11
C ILE A 55 -17.12 6.79 -0.94
N ALA A 56 -18.26 6.39 -1.49
CA ALA A 56 -19.50 7.15 -1.39
C ALA A 56 -20.00 7.25 0.06
N ASP A 57 -19.98 6.14 0.78
CA ASP A 57 -20.41 6.05 2.18
C ASP A 57 -19.48 6.83 3.10
N THR A 58 -18.17 6.70 2.89
CA THR A 58 -17.15 7.42 3.67
C THR A 58 -17.27 8.93 3.46
N ARG A 59 -17.50 9.38 2.22
CA ARG A 59 -17.76 10.81 1.94
C ARG A 59 -19.01 11.29 2.67
N ARG A 60 -20.11 10.53 2.60
CA ARG A 60 -21.37 10.92 3.26
C ARG A 60 -21.24 11.00 4.78
N ALA A 61 -20.56 10.04 5.40
CA ALA A 61 -20.31 10.03 6.84
C ALA A 61 -19.43 11.22 7.26
N PHE A 62 -18.37 11.50 6.48
CA PHE A 62 -17.50 12.66 6.70
C PHE A 62 -18.25 13.99 6.57
N ASP A 63 -19.05 14.18 5.51
CA ASP A 63 -19.82 15.41 5.30
C ASP A 63 -20.87 15.62 6.41
N ALA A 64 -21.28 14.55 7.10
CA ALA A 64 -22.17 14.57 8.26
C ALA A 64 -21.44 14.73 9.62
N GLY A 65 -20.10 14.85 9.63
CA GLY A 65 -19.29 14.95 10.86
C GLY A 65 -19.26 13.67 11.70
N ARG A 66 -19.44 12.50 11.06
CA ARG A 66 -19.53 11.19 11.72
C ARG A 66 -18.22 10.42 11.59
N ASP A 67 -17.16 10.96 12.20
CA ASP A 67 -15.79 10.41 12.08
C ASP A 67 -15.66 8.97 12.59
N GLU A 68 -16.43 8.60 13.62
CA GLU A 68 -16.44 7.21 14.10
C GLU A 68 -17.00 6.26 13.01
N GLU A 69 -18.06 6.65 12.30
CA GLU A 69 -18.61 5.86 11.19
C GLU A 69 -17.62 5.77 10.02
N VAL A 70 -16.85 6.83 9.74
CA VAL A 70 -15.78 6.80 8.74
C VAL A 70 -14.74 5.72 9.07
N LEU A 71 -14.31 5.64 10.33
CA LEU A 71 -13.40 4.59 10.80
C LEU A 71 -14.03 3.19 10.66
N GLU A 72 -15.29 3.03 11.07
CA GLU A 72 -15.98 1.75 10.96
C GLU A 72 -16.13 1.28 9.52
N LEU A 73 -16.46 2.17 8.59
CA LEU A 73 -16.58 1.86 7.15
C LEU A 73 -15.26 1.31 6.61
N PHE A 74 -14.12 1.88 7.01
CA PHE A 74 -12.79 1.37 6.63
C PHE A 74 -12.51 -0.02 7.23
N MET A 75 -12.88 -0.22 8.49
CA MET A 75 -12.74 -1.52 9.15
C MET A 75 -13.61 -2.59 8.47
N ARG A 76 -14.86 -2.27 8.12
CA ARG A 76 -15.77 -3.16 7.38
C ARG A 76 -15.30 -3.42 5.95
N LEU A 77 -14.74 -2.42 5.26
CA LEU A 77 -14.11 -2.61 3.96
C LEU A 77 -12.99 -3.67 4.05
N SER A 78 -12.15 -3.57 5.08
CA SER A 78 -11.07 -4.52 5.32
C SER A 78 -11.62 -5.91 5.70
N GLY A 79 -12.75 -5.98 6.40
CA GLY A 79 -13.42 -7.24 6.76
C GLY A 79 -13.66 -7.45 8.24
N ALA A 80 -13.48 -6.43 9.07
CA ALA A 80 -13.90 -6.49 10.46
C ALA A 80 -15.42 -6.68 10.55
N SER A 81 -15.86 -7.64 11.36
CA SER A 81 -17.27 -7.79 11.74
C SER A 81 -17.70 -6.67 12.70
N ASP A 82 -19.00 -6.45 12.84
CA ASP A 82 -19.53 -5.51 13.82
C ASP A 82 -19.14 -5.89 15.26
N ASP A 83 -19.08 -7.20 15.58
CA ASP A 83 -18.57 -7.68 16.87
C ASP A 83 -17.09 -7.27 17.07
N ASN A 84 -16.26 -7.43 16.03
CA ASN A 84 -14.86 -7.04 16.13
C ASN A 84 -14.67 -5.52 16.30
N ILE A 85 -15.54 -4.71 15.68
CA ILE A 85 -15.58 -3.26 15.86
C ILE A 85 -16.03 -2.93 17.29
N ALA A 86 -17.10 -3.56 17.79
CA ALA A 86 -17.62 -3.36 19.13
C ALA A 86 -16.59 -3.71 20.21
N ASP A 87 -15.87 -4.82 20.04
CA ASP A 87 -14.78 -5.24 20.94
C ASP A 87 -13.65 -4.21 20.96
N ARG A 88 -13.27 -3.65 19.81
CA ARG A 88 -12.25 -2.59 19.72
C ARG A 88 -12.71 -1.29 20.39
N LYS A 89 -13.97 -0.90 20.21
CA LYS A 89 -14.59 0.22 20.94
C LYS A 89 -14.54 0.00 22.45
N ALA A 90 -14.89 -1.21 22.90
CA ALA A 90 -14.88 -1.56 24.32
C ALA A 90 -13.44 -1.54 24.89
N ALA A 91 -12.46 -2.09 24.17
CA ALA A 91 -11.05 -2.04 24.54
C ALA A 91 -10.49 -0.61 24.55
N GLY A 92 -10.98 0.26 23.66
CA GLY A 92 -10.69 1.69 23.62
C GLY A 92 -11.22 2.49 24.82
N LYS A 93 -12.00 1.87 25.72
CA LYS A 93 -12.32 2.49 27.03
C LYS A 93 -11.16 2.36 28.03
N GLN A 94 -10.24 1.43 27.77
CA GLN A 94 -9.06 1.18 28.60
C GLN A 94 -7.78 1.83 28.04
N THR A 95 -7.78 2.23 26.75
CA THR A 95 -6.66 2.87 26.07
C THR A 95 -7.16 3.97 25.13
N SER A 96 -6.38 5.02 24.85
CA SER A 96 -6.80 6.09 23.93
C SER A 96 -6.91 5.66 22.46
N HIS A 97 -6.50 4.43 22.11
CA HIS A 97 -6.31 3.97 20.73
C HIS A 97 -7.54 4.16 19.83
N TRP A 98 -8.75 3.87 20.33
CA TRP A 98 -9.97 4.08 19.55
C TRP A 98 -10.22 5.56 19.28
N ALA A 99 -10.15 6.39 20.31
CA ALA A 99 -10.34 7.84 20.19
C ALA A 99 -9.30 8.47 19.25
N ASP A 100 -8.03 8.05 19.36
CA ASP A 100 -6.95 8.51 18.48
C ASP A 100 -7.20 8.08 17.02
N SER A 101 -7.73 6.87 16.80
CA SER A 101 -8.08 6.40 15.45
C SER A 101 -9.27 7.17 14.87
N VAL A 102 -10.29 7.47 15.68
CA VAL A 102 -11.44 8.30 15.25
C VAL A 102 -10.97 9.71 14.88
N ALA A 103 -10.06 10.30 15.66
CA ALA A 103 -9.50 11.62 15.35
C ALA A 103 -8.75 11.68 14.02
N LEU A 104 -8.22 10.54 13.54
CA LEU A 104 -7.54 10.42 12.25
C LEU A 104 -8.48 9.98 11.12
N ALA A 105 -9.69 9.53 11.42
CA ALA A 105 -10.63 8.99 10.44
C ALA A 105 -10.93 9.95 9.26
N PRO A 106 -11.02 11.29 9.44
CA PRO A 106 -11.11 12.24 8.33
C PRO A 106 -10.07 12.04 7.22
N THR A 107 -8.88 11.52 7.55
CA THR A 107 -7.82 11.30 6.56
C THR A 107 -8.15 10.16 5.57
N LEU A 108 -9.03 9.22 5.94
CA LEU A 108 -9.50 8.14 5.05
C LEU A 108 -10.27 8.68 3.83
N VAL A 109 -10.89 9.85 3.96
CA VAL A 109 -11.53 10.54 2.83
C VAL A 109 -10.46 11.03 1.85
N HIS A 110 -9.35 11.57 2.38
CA HIS A 110 -8.23 12.03 1.56
C HIS A 110 -7.52 10.89 0.85
N ASP A 111 -7.40 9.71 1.48
CA ASP A 111 -6.87 8.50 0.86
C ASP A 111 -7.56 8.21 -0.47
N SER A 112 -8.90 8.27 -0.52
CA SER A 112 -9.64 8.04 -1.78
C SER A 112 -9.33 9.07 -2.88
N VAL A 113 -8.89 10.28 -2.53
CA VAL A 113 -8.65 11.36 -3.49
C VAL A 113 -7.26 11.23 -4.10
N PHE A 114 -6.21 11.23 -3.28
CA PHE A 114 -4.84 11.17 -3.80
C PHE A 114 -4.50 9.79 -4.37
N HIS A 115 -5.13 8.73 -3.84
CA HIS A 115 -4.97 7.36 -4.33
C HIS A 115 -5.89 7.07 -5.54
N ASN A 116 -6.34 8.10 -6.25
CA ASN A 116 -7.12 7.97 -7.49
C ASN A 116 -8.33 7.03 -7.35
N ARG A 117 -9.12 7.18 -6.28
CA ARG A 117 -10.24 6.29 -5.94
C ARG A 117 -9.84 4.81 -5.87
N TYR A 118 -8.62 4.53 -5.44
CA TYR A 118 -7.98 3.21 -5.43
C TYR A 118 -7.94 2.55 -6.83
N GLN A 119 -8.03 3.33 -7.91
CA GLN A 119 -7.82 2.87 -9.28
C GLN A 119 -6.35 3.05 -9.64
N LEU A 120 -5.77 2.05 -10.30
CA LEU A 120 -4.38 2.12 -10.74
C LEU A 120 -4.24 3.13 -11.89
N PRO A 121 -3.49 4.24 -11.73
CA PRO A 121 -3.33 5.23 -12.78
C PRO A 121 -2.18 4.83 -13.73
N THR A 122 -2.39 3.77 -14.52
CA THR A 122 -1.35 3.13 -15.35
C THR A 122 -0.54 4.12 -16.19
N ASP A 123 -1.20 5.01 -16.94
CA ASP A 123 -0.52 5.99 -17.80
C ASP A 123 0.37 6.94 -17.01
N ARG A 124 -0.07 7.33 -15.81
CA ARG A 124 0.69 8.22 -14.93
C ARG A 124 1.87 7.48 -14.31
N LEU A 125 1.68 6.25 -13.86
CA LEU A 125 2.74 5.45 -13.26
C LEU A 125 3.80 5.02 -14.27
N ALA A 126 3.46 4.94 -15.56
CA ALA A 126 4.41 4.69 -16.64
C ALA A 126 5.45 5.82 -16.81
N THR A 127 5.22 7.02 -16.23
CA THR A 127 6.20 8.12 -16.27
C THR A 127 7.27 8.01 -15.18
N VAL A 128 7.09 7.13 -14.19
CA VAL A 128 8.05 6.92 -13.10
C VAL A 128 9.33 6.31 -13.66
N THR A 129 10.47 6.97 -13.45
CA THR A 129 11.77 6.54 -14.00
C THR A 129 12.73 5.98 -12.94
N GLN A 130 12.42 6.22 -11.67
CA GLN A 130 13.16 5.77 -10.51
C GLN A 130 13.10 4.24 -10.40
N PRO A 131 14.13 3.58 -9.83
CA PRO A 131 14.02 2.19 -9.40
C PRO A 131 12.91 2.03 -8.34
N VAL A 132 12.01 1.07 -8.53
CA VAL A 132 10.87 0.79 -7.65
C VAL A 132 10.84 -0.66 -7.19
N LEU A 133 10.96 -0.90 -5.90
CA LEU A 133 10.73 -2.19 -5.27
C LEU A 133 9.26 -2.30 -4.85
N VAL A 134 8.51 -3.27 -5.39
CA VAL A 134 7.12 -3.56 -5.01
C VAL A 134 7.08 -4.83 -4.15
N THR A 135 6.43 -4.78 -3.00
CA THR A 135 6.42 -5.91 -2.05
C THR A 135 5.04 -6.17 -1.49
N THR A 136 4.76 -7.43 -1.19
CA THR A 136 3.51 -7.90 -0.59
C THR A 136 3.80 -8.94 0.50
N GLY A 137 2.85 -9.16 1.43
CA GLY A 137 2.89 -10.28 2.37
C GLY A 137 2.57 -11.64 1.75
N GLY A 138 2.17 -11.66 0.48
CA GLY A 138 1.52 -12.79 -0.18
C GLY A 138 0.03 -12.84 0.15
N PRO A 139 -0.62 -14.01 0.05
CA PRO A 139 -2.06 -14.11 0.25
C PRO A 139 -2.52 -13.63 1.63
N ILE A 140 -3.60 -12.85 1.65
CA ILE A 140 -4.28 -12.42 2.85
C ILE A 140 -4.81 -13.66 3.57
N THR A 141 -4.34 -13.88 4.80
CA THR A 141 -4.71 -14.99 5.67
C THR A 141 -5.20 -14.52 7.04
N VAL A 142 -5.18 -13.20 7.28
CA VAL A 142 -5.54 -12.61 8.57
C VAL A 142 -7.04 -12.30 8.62
N PRO A 143 -7.77 -12.67 9.69
CA PRO A 143 -9.22 -12.53 9.75
C PRO A 143 -9.73 -11.09 9.58
N TYR A 144 -8.99 -10.09 10.07
CA TYR A 144 -9.41 -8.69 10.01
C TYR A 144 -9.28 -8.06 8.61
N MET A 145 -8.67 -8.76 7.64
CA MET A 145 -8.62 -8.37 6.23
C MET A 145 -9.43 -9.32 5.32
N ALA A 146 -10.28 -10.18 5.89
CA ALA A 146 -11.05 -11.17 5.14
C ALA A 146 -12.12 -10.57 4.21
N GLY A 147 -12.34 -9.26 4.27
CA GLY A 147 -13.18 -8.52 3.36
C GLY A 147 -12.55 -8.35 1.98
N LEU A 148 -11.24 -8.50 1.85
CA LEU A 148 -10.54 -8.40 0.56
C LEU A 148 -10.34 -9.79 -0.05
N PRO A 149 -10.33 -9.92 -1.40
CA PRO A 149 -9.87 -11.14 -2.06
C PRO A 149 -8.49 -11.55 -1.53
N SER A 150 -8.23 -12.85 -1.38
CA SER A 150 -6.98 -13.32 -0.76
C SER A 150 -5.72 -12.84 -1.50
N ASP A 151 -5.82 -12.59 -2.80
CA ASP A 151 -4.75 -12.12 -3.67
C ASP A 151 -4.81 -10.61 -3.96
N PHE A 152 -5.62 -9.84 -3.22
CA PHE A 152 -5.86 -8.41 -3.47
C PHE A 152 -4.57 -7.59 -3.67
N PHE A 153 -3.61 -7.70 -2.74
CA PHE A 153 -2.34 -6.97 -2.84
C PHE A 153 -1.42 -7.52 -3.93
N ASP A 154 -1.51 -8.83 -4.21
CA ASP A 154 -0.71 -9.45 -5.26
C ASP A 154 -1.19 -8.99 -6.64
N ARG A 155 -2.50 -8.94 -6.90
CA ARG A 155 -3.06 -8.36 -8.13
C ARG A 155 -2.60 -6.92 -8.34
N ALA A 156 -2.70 -6.10 -7.30
CA ALA A 156 -2.24 -4.71 -7.34
C ALA A 156 -0.74 -4.60 -7.64
N ALA A 157 0.09 -5.43 -7.00
CA ALA A 157 1.53 -5.46 -7.22
C ALA A 157 1.92 -5.89 -8.64
N ASP A 158 1.16 -6.82 -9.24
CA ASP A 158 1.39 -7.33 -10.59
C ASP A 158 1.10 -6.26 -11.66
N GLU A 159 -0.02 -5.57 -11.52
CA GLU A 159 -0.37 -4.46 -12.40
C GLU A 159 0.55 -3.25 -12.19
N LEU A 160 0.91 -2.95 -10.94
CA LEU A 160 1.86 -1.89 -10.63
C LEU A 160 3.23 -2.16 -11.27
N GLY A 161 3.72 -3.40 -11.13
CA GLY A 161 4.97 -3.84 -11.75
C GLY A 161 4.92 -3.82 -13.28
N SER A 162 3.74 -3.96 -13.88
CA SER A 162 3.54 -3.84 -15.32
C SER A 162 3.49 -2.38 -15.78
N ALA A 163 2.81 -1.51 -15.02
CA ALA A 163 2.63 -0.09 -15.32
C ALA A 163 3.95 0.70 -15.28
N ILE A 164 4.83 0.44 -14.30
CA ILE A 164 6.07 1.21 -14.10
C ILE A 164 7.19 0.83 -15.11
N ARG A 165 6.91 -0.02 -16.10
CA ARG A 165 7.94 -0.54 -17.03
C ARG A 165 8.33 0.45 -18.13
N PRO A 166 9.62 0.79 -18.28
CA PRO A 166 10.16 1.24 -19.55
C PRO A 166 10.46 0.04 -20.46
N ALA A 167 10.27 0.20 -21.77
CA ALA A 167 10.71 -0.78 -22.77
C ALA A 167 12.23 -1.06 -22.64
N GLY A 168 12.63 -2.34 -22.66
CA GLY A 168 14.05 -2.75 -22.80
C GLY A 168 14.81 -3.17 -21.53
N THR A 169 14.21 -3.18 -20.33
CA THR A 169 14.93 -3.57 -19.11
C THR A 169 14.76 -5.06 -18.77
N ARG A 170 15.87 -5.79 -18.55
CA ARG A 170 15.86 -7.21 -18.14
C ARG A 170 15.52 -7.35 -16.65
N TRP A 171 14.42 -8.05 -16.39
CA TRP A 171 13.96 -8.42 -15.05
C TRP A 171 14.86 -9.47 -14.38
N ARG A 172 14.96 -9.40 -13.06
CA ARG A 172 15.10 -10.61 -12.23
C ARG A 172 13.85 -10.76 -11.38
N GLN A 173 12.86 -11.48 -11.91
CA GLN A 173 11.85 -12.12 -11.08
C GLN A 173 12.59 -13.08 -10.14
N ARG A 174 12.73 -12.72 -8.87
CA ARG A 174 13.01 -13.69 -7.83
C ARG A 174 11.67 -13.99 -7.17
N HIS A 175 10.94 -14.96 -7.72
CA HIS A 175 10.08 -15.79 -6.89
C HIS A 175 11.02 -16.52 -5.91
N LYS A 176 11.43 -15.87 -4.82
CA LYS A 176 11.81 -16.66 -3.65
C LYS A 176 10.48 -17.27 -3.24
N ALA A 177 10.25 -18.51 -3.68
CA ALA A 177 9.24 -19.39 -3.12
C ALA A 177 9.15 -19.10 -1.63
N CYS A 178 7.94 -18.81 -1.14
CA CYS A 178 7.63 -18.65 0.27
C CYS A 178 8.47 -19.63 1.10
N ARG A 179 9.62 -19.20 1.62
CA ARG A 179 10.44 -20.06 2.46
C ARG A 179 9.82 -19.96 3.84
N ARG A 180 9.11 -21.02 4.23
CA ARG A 180 8.79 -21.28 5.63
C ARG A 180 10.09 -21.24 6.44
N LEU A 181 10.32 -20.13 7.13
CA LEU A 181 11.12 -20.14 8.35
C LEU A 181 10.12 -20.30 9.49
N PRO A 182 10.30 -21.29 10.40
CA PRO A 182 9.38 -21.46 11.51
C PRO A 182 9.34 -20.15 12.34
N GLY A 183 8.14 -19.55 12.43
CA GLY A 183 7.88 -18.39 13.29
C GLY A 183 7.97 -16.98 12.66
N ARG A 184 7.93 -16.79 11.33
CA ARG A 184 7.89 -15.45 10.70
C ARG A 184 6.83 -15.30 9.61
N VAL A 185 6.29 -14.08 9.48
CA VAL A 185 5.33 -13.64 8.45
C VAL A 185 5.93 -13.81 7.05
N HIS A 186 5.14 -14.30 6.10
CA HIS A 186 5.54 -14.51 4.71
C HIS A 186 5.73 -13.14 4.02
N SER A 187 6.70 -13.03 3.11
CA SER A 187 6.88 -11.83 2.28
C SER A 187 7.22 -12.24 0.85
N CYS A 188 6.43 -11.77 -0.10
CA CYS A 188 6.68 -11.80 -1.53
C CYS A 188 7.34 -10.48 -1.94
N VAL A 189 8.50 -10.58 -2.59
CA VAL A 189 9.33 -9.41 -2.96
C VAL A 189 9.44 -9.34 -4.48
N ARG A 190 9.01 -8.22 -5.09
CA ARG A 190 9.17 -7.93 -6.52
C ARG A 190 10.02 -6.67 -6.72
N LEU A 191 11.25 -6.83 -7.20
CA LEU A 191 12.15 -5.71 -7.44
C LEU A 191 12.03 -5.22 -8.89
N CYS A 192 11.65 -3.96 -9.12
CA CYS A 192 11.77 -3.28 -10.41
C CYS A 192 12.98 -2.31 -10.37
N SER A 193 13.94 -2.48 -11.26
CA SER A 193 15.02 -1.50 -11.41
C SER A 193 15.50 -1.37 -12.85
N ARG A 194 15.95 -0.17 -13.22
CA ARG A 194 16.76 0.10 -14.41
C ARG A 194 18.10 -0.61 -14.24
N ALA A 195 18.56 -1.35 -15.25
CA ALA A 195 19.96 -1.74 -15.31
C ALA A 195 20.78 -0.46 -15.52
N SER A 196 21.52 0.01 -14.50
CA SER A 196 22.58 0.99 -14.77
C SER A 196 23.65 0.29 -15.61
N THR A 197 24.18 0.98 -16.61
CA THR A 197 25.28 0.51 -17.46
C THR A 197 26.62 0.39 -16.72
N SER A 198 26.64 0.42 -15.38
CA SER A 198 27.86 0.29 -14.59
C SER A 198 27.59 -0.38 -13.24
N GLY A 199 27.92 -1.68 -13.17
CA GLY A 199 28.56 -2.28 -12.01
C GLY A 199 27.70 -2.68 -10.80
N SER A 200 27.52 -3.99 -10.62
CA SER A 200 27.52 -4.69 -9.32
C SER A 200 26.59 -4.16 -8.21
N TRP A 201 25.40 -4.78 -8.08
CA TRP A 201 24.62 -4.73 -6.84
C TRP A 201 25.23 -5.69 -5.81
N ARG A 202 25.69 -5.17 -4.67
CA ARG A 202 26.03 -6.00 -3.50
C ARG A 202 24.74 -6.49 -2.84
N ASP A 203 24.76 -7.77 -2.52
CA ASP A 203 23.67 -8.50 -1.85
C ASP A 203 23.47 -7.96 -0.42
N ILE A 204 22.43 -7.15 -0.20
CA ILE A 204 22.07 -6.62 1.13
C ILE A 204 21.53 -7.74 2.05
N SER A 205 21.35 -8.98 1.55
CA SER A 205 20.93 -10.12 2.39
C SER A 205 22.01 -10.71 3.30
N LYS A 206 23.21 -10.10 3.36
CA LYS A 206 24.36 -10.58 4.17
C LYS A 206 24.86 -9.61 5.24
N THR A 207 24.07 -8.65 5.70
CA THR A 207 24.39 -7.95 6.95
C THR A 207 23.87 -8.78 8.12
N SER A 208 24.68 -9.74 8.57
CA SER A 208 24.51 -10.31 9.90
C SER A 208 24.75 -9.20 10.92
N VAL A 209 23.69 -8.78 11.61
CA VAL A 209 23.84 -8.06 12.88
C VAL A 209 24.52 -9.05 13.84
N ARG A 210 25.74 -8.73 14.26
CA ARG A 210 26.34 -9.31 15.47
C ARG A 210 25.84 -8.53 16.67
#